data_AF-A0A2H0XKG4-F1
#
_entry.id   AF-A0A2H0XKG4-F1
#
_cell.length_a   1.000
_cell.length_b   1.000
_cell.length_c   1.000
_cell.angle_alpha   90.00
_cell.angle_beta   90.00
_cell.angle_gamma   90.00
#
_symmetry.space_group_name_H-M   'P 1'
#
loop_
_entity.id
_entity.type
_entity.pdbx_description
1 polymer ?
#
loop_
_entity_poly.entity_id
_entity_poly.type
_entity_poly.pdbx_seq_one_letter_code
_entity_poly.pdbx_strand_id
1 'polypeptide(L)' 'MEFRAVIKKSGDWWIGWLVDLPGVNAQEKTKEELIKSLKIGAEDMLSTPPEPEEGELITVEVGK' A
#
# COMPACT_ATOMS: atom_id res chain seq x y z
N MET A 1 -14.14 8.65 -1.18
CA MET A 1 -14.19 7.20 -1.46
C MET A 1 -13.91 6.47 -0.16
N GLU A 2 -14.43 5.26 0.02
CA GLU A 2 -14.20 4.44 1.21
C GLU A 2 -13.51 3.14 0.79
N PHE A 3 -12.48 2.75 1.54
CA PHE A 3 -11.72 1.51 1.31
C PHE A 3 -11.68 0.71 2.61
N ARG A 4 -11.86 -0.61 2.49
CA ARG A 4 -11.70 -1.54 3.61
C ARG A 4 -10.23 -1.91 3.76
N ALA A 5 -9.73 -1.87 4.99
CA ALA A 5 -8.37 -2.24 5.32
C ALA A 5 -8.35 -3.46 6.25
N VAL A 6 -7.40 -4.36 6.04
CA VAL A 6 -6.97 -5.28 7.10
C VAL A 6 -5.90 -4.56 7.91
N ILE A 7 -6.01 -4.63 9.23
CA ILE A 7 -5.04 -4.06 10.16
C ILE A 7 -4.66 -5.13 11.19
N LYS A 8 -3.36 -5.37 11.35
CA LYS A 8 -2.81 -6.38 12.25
C LYS A 8 -1.64 -5.80 13.05
N LYS A 9 -1.58 -6.08 14.35
CA LYS A 9 -0.39 -5.84 15.18
C LYS A 9 0.52 -7.08 15.14
N SER A 10 1.81 -6.88 14.87
CA SER A 10 2.84 -7.91 14.82
C SER A 10 4.08 -7.43 15.58
N GLY A 11 4.24 -7.90 16.81
CA GLY A 11 5.25 -7.35 17.74
C GLY A 11 5.03 -5.86 17.97
N ASP A 12 6.08 -5.07 17.76
CA ASP A 12 6.07 -3.60 17.91
C ASP A 12 5.62 -2.85 16.65
N TRP A 13 5.06 -3.55 15.67
CA TRP A 13 4.63 -2.98 14.40
C TRP A 13 3.13 -3.20 14.18
N TRP A 14 2.52 -2.24 13.50
CA TRP A 14 1.23 -2.35 12.86
C TRP A 14 1.44 -2.54 11.37
N ILE A 15 0.75 -3.52 10.79
CA ILE A 15 0.82 -3.87 9.37
C ILE A 15 -0.59 -3.81 8.82
N GLY A 16 -0.76 -3.25 7.63
CA GLY A 16 -2.07 -3.21 6.98
C GLY A 16 -2.00 -3.12 5.48
N TRP A 17 -3.12 -3.44 4.85
CA TRP A 17 -3.31 -3.33 3.40
C TRP A 17 -4.78 -3.08 3.07
N LEU A 18 -5.03 -2.40 1.95
CA LEU A 18 -6.38 -2.16 1.46
C LEU A 18 -6.88 -3.37 0.67
N VAL A 19 -8.06 -3.88 1.03
CA VAL A 19 -8.72 -5.01 0.36
C VAL A 19 -9.29 -4.56 -0.99
N ASP A 20 -9.85 -3.35 -1.02
CA ASP A 20 -10.51 -2.79 -2.19
C ASP A 20 -9.53 -2.12 -3.17
N LEU A 21 -8.26 -1.95 -2.77
CA LEU A 21 -7.19 -1.40 -3.60
C LEU A 21 -5.89 -2.22 -3.41
N PRO A 22 -5.80 -3.40 -4.05
CA PRO A 22 -4.62 -4.26 -3.95
C PRO A 22 -3.34 -3.53 -4.35
N GLY A 23 -2.25 -3.80 -3.64
CA GLY A 23 -0.97 -3.12 -3.83
C GLY A 23 -0.72 -1.98 -2.84
N VAL A 24 -1.77 -1.39 -2.25
CA VAL A 24 -1.60 -0.40 -1.16
C VAL A 24 -1.44 -1.12 0.17
N ASN A 25 -0.24 -1.06 0.70
CA ASN A 25 0.14 -1.67 1.97
C ASN A 25 1.09 -0.74 2.74
N ALA A 26 1.10 -0.85 4.06
CA ALA A 26 1.98 -0.08 4.92
C ALA A 26 2.31 -0.83 6.21
N GLN A 27 3.41 -0.42 6.86
CA GLN A 27 3.76 -0.84 8.20
C GLN A 27 4.25 0.36 9.02
N GLU A 28 3.79 0.50 10.26
CA GLU A 28 4.10 1.65 11.12
C GLU A 28 4.20 1.26 12.59
N LYS A 29 4.75 2.14 13.43
CA LYS A 29 4.88 1.91 14.87
C LYS A 29 3.58 2.09 15.65
N THR A 30 2.68 2.93 15.14
CA THR A 30 1.35 3.13 15.73
C THR A 30 0.24 2.79 14.74
N LYS A 31 -0.96 2.52 15.26
CA LYS A 31 -2.12 2.22 14.42
C LYS A 31 -2.56 3.46 13.64
N GLU A 32 -2.46 4.62 14.27
CA GLU A 32 -2.82 5.92 13.72
C GLU A 32 -1.92 6.27 12.53
N GLU A 33 -0.61 6.09 12.68
CA GLU A 33 0.34 6.26 11.58
C GLU A 33 0.06 5.25 10.47
N LEU A 34 -0.22 3.98 10.79
CA LEU A 34 -0.57 2.99 9.77
C LEU A 34 -1.77 3.45 8.93
N ILE A 35 -2.83 3.93 9.58
CA ILE A 35 -4.02 4.43 8.89
C ILE A 35 -3.67 5.64 8.02
N LYS A 36 -2.79 6.53 8.49
CA LYS A 36 -2.32 7.68 7.71
C LYS A 36 -1.55 7.23 6.46
N SER A 37 -0.62 6.29 6.60
CA SER A 37 0.19 5.78 5.49
C SER A 37 -0.66 5.03 4.46
N LEU A 38 -1.67 4.26 4.90
CA LEU A 38 -2.63 3.63 3.99
C LEU A 38 -3.46 4.62 3.19
N LYS A 39 -3.83 5.76 3.79
CA LYS A 39 -4.55 6.84 3.08
C LYS A 39 -3.66 7.49 2.02
N ILE A 40 -2.44 7.85 2.38
CA ILE A 40 -1.46 8.44 1.45
C ILE A 40 -1.21 7.49 0.28
N GLY A 41 -0.92 6.21 0.56
CA GLY A 41 -0.70 5.23 -0.50
C GLY A 41 -1.92 5.01 -1.41
N ALA A 42 -3.14 5.18 -0.90
CA ALA A 42 -4.35 5.13 -1.73
C ALA A 42 -4.48 6.37 -2.61
N GLU A 43 -4.22 7.56 -2.07
CA GLU A 43 -4.23 8.82 -2.82
C GLU A 43 -3.20 8.79 -3.96
N ASP A 44 -1.98 8.31 -3.66
CA ASP A 44 -0.91 8.13 -4.64
C ASP A 44 -1.33 7.14 -5.74
N MET A 45 -1.83 5.95 -5.36
CA MET A 45 -2.26 4.93 -6.31
C MET A 45 -3.38 5.43 -7.24
N LEU A 46 -4.36 6.17 -6.70
CA LEU A 46 -5.46 6.72 -7.49
C LEU A 46 -5.03 7.88 -8.42
N SER A 47 -3.92 8.53 -8.09
CA SER A 47 -3.36 9.63 -8.88
C SER A 47 -2.28 9.17 -9.88
N THR A 48 -1.84 7.91 -9.79
CA THR A 48 -0.76 7.36 -10.61
C THR A 48 -1.27 7.09 -12.03
N PRO A 49 -0.59 7.59 -13.07
CA PRO A 49 -0.94 7.28 -14.46
C PRO A 49 -0.68 5.80 -14.78
N PRO A 50 -1.44 5.20 -15.72
CA PRO A 50 -1.30 3.78 -16.07
C PRO A 50 0.03 3.45 -16.76
N GLU A 51 0.68 4.44 -17.37
CA GLU A 51 2.01 4.30 -17.94
C GLU A 51 3.00 5.16 -17.15
N PRO A 52 4.20 4.63 -16.83
CA PRO A 52 5.22 5.42 -16.16
C PRO A 52 5.71 6.52 -17.10
N GLU A 53 5.71 7.77 -16.63
CA GLU A 53 6.26 8.90 -17.39
C GLU A 53 7.80 8.80 -17.48
N GLU A 54 8.46 8.19 -16.48
CA GLU A 54 9.91 8.02 -16.40
C GLU A 54 10.28 6.67 -15.74
N GLY A 55 11.36 6.03 -16.21
CA GLY A 55 11.93 4.81 -15.62
C GLY A 55 12.14 3.65 -16.60
N GLU A 56 12.82 2.61 -16.15
CA GLU A 56 12.99 1.35 -16.89
C GLU A 56 11.94 0.33 -16.44
N LEU A 57 11.13 -0.16 -17.39
CA LEU A 57 10.22 -1.26 -17.14
C LEU A 57 10.97 -2.59 -17.34
N ILE A 58 11.26 -3.29 -16.26
CA ILE A 58 11.86 -4.62 -16.31
C ILE A 58 10.83 -5.71 -15.98
N THR A 59 11.04 -6.91 -16.54
CA THR A 59 10.25 -8.10 -16.16
C THR A 59 10.96 -8.80 -15.00
N VAL A 60 10.25 -9.00 -13.88
CA VAL A 60 10.74 -9.76 -12.73
C VAL A 60 10.03 -11.11 -12.70
N GLU A 61 10.77 -12.19 -12.97
CA GLU A 61 10.26 -13.55 -12.85
C GLU A 61 10.30 -14.00 -11.39
N VAL A 62 9.15 -14.41 -10.86
CA VAL A 62 9.07 -15.04 -9.54
C VAL A 62 8.96 -16.54 -9.76
N GLY A 63 10.00 -17.29 -9.38
CA GLY A 63 9.98 -18.75 -9.39
C GLY A 63 8.86 -19.28 -8.49
N LYS A 64 8.15 -20.30 -8.96
CA LYS A 64 7.23 -21.08 -8.12
C LYS A 64 7.98 -22.09 -7.26
#